data_AF-Q21HD1-F1
#
_entry.id   AF-Q21HD1-F1
#
_cell.length_a   1.000
_cell.length_b   1.000
_cell.length_c   1.000
_cell.angle_alpha   90.00
_cell.angle_beta   90.00
_cell.angle_gamma   90.00
#
_symmetry.space_group_name_H-M   'P 1'
#
loop_
_entity.id
_entity.type
_entity.pdbx_description
1 polymer ?
#
loop_
_entity_poly.entity_id
_entity_poly.type
_entity_poly.pdbx_seq_one_letter_code
_entity_poly.pdbx_strand_id
1 'polypeptide(L)'
;MKIYMYVDNPDLGENEQAMVDAIAQWVGEDNPHAKFINARDDEWTLGIELEMKNRKFLAEPLNAMHKLALKYKCDFVVGYIEDGEKEDVCYFGKEEGKPDLFEIGSYLGFG
;
A
#
# COMPACT_ATOMS: atom_id res chain seq x y z
N MET A 1 4.57 -0.23 14.89
CA MET A 1 5.28 0.23 13.68
C MET A 1 4.25 0.76 12.71
N LYS A 2 4.54 1.89 12.08
CA LYS A 2 3.69 2.46 11.05
C LYS A 2 4.22 2.02 9.69
N ILE A 3 3.36 1.45 8.85
CA ILE A 3 3.71 1.06 7.48
C ILE A 3 2.86 1.83 6.49
N TYR A 4 3.30 1.88 5.24
CA TYR A 4 2.51 2.37 4.13
C TYR A 4 2.51 1.38 2.97
N MET A 5 1.47 1.47 2.16
CA MET A 5 1.42 0.89 0.82
C MET A 5 0.89 1.97 -0.12
N TYR A 6 1.75 2.47 -1.00
CA TYR A 6 1.40 3.53 -1.96
C TYR A 6 1.45 2.99 -3.38
N VAL A 7 0.64 3.55 -4.27
CA VAL A 7 0.79 3.33 -5.71
C VAL A 7 2.15 3.89 -6.12
N ASP A 8 2.96 3.05 -6.75
CA ASP A 8 4.22 3.48 -7.34
C ASP A 8 3.91 4.34 -8.57
N ASN A 9 4.41 5.58 -8.59
CA ASN A 9 4.19 6.60 -9.61
C ASN A 9 2.74 6.60 -10.17
N PRO A 10 1.77 7.26 -9.51
CA PRO A 10 0.36 7.13 -9.85
C PRO A 10 0.00 7.85 -11.18
N ASP A 11 0.36 7.24 -12.31
CA ASP A 11 -0.13 7.57 -13.65
C ASP A 11 -1.23 6.58 -14.06
N LEU A 12 -2.40 6.76 -13.46
CA LEU A 12 -3.52 5.81 -13.56
C LEU A 12 -4.45 6.09 -14.76
N GLY A 13 -4.22 7.18 -15.49
CA GLY A 13 -5.05 7.62 -16.62
C GLY A 13 -6.54 7.63 -16.29
N GLU A 14 -7.36 6.97 -17.12
CA GLU A 14 -8.82 6.87 -16.90
C GLU A 14 -9.23 6.08 -15.64
N ASN A 15 -8.31 5.30 -15.04
CA ASN A 15 -8.58 4.51 -13.85
C ASN A 15 -8.38 5.27 -12.53
N GLU A 16 -7.90 6.51 -12.58
CA GLU A 16 -7.58 7.32 -11.39
C GLU A 16 -8.72 7.35 -10.36
N GLN A 17 -9.92 7.79 -10.77
CA GLN A 17 -11.05 7.89 -9.84
C GLN A 17 -11.46 6.51 -9.32
N ALA A 18 -11.45 5.49 -10.17
CA ALA A 18 -11.82 4.13 -9.80
C ALA A 18 -10.82 3.50 -8.81
N MET A 19 -9.54 3.85 -8.88
CA MET A 19 -8.53 3.44 -7.89
C MET A 19 -8.74 4.16 -6.56
N VAL A 20 -8.91 5.50 -6.60
CA VAL A 20 -9.19 6.33 -5.42
C VAL A 20 -10.39 5.78 -4.65
N ASP A 21 -11.50 5.53 -5.35
CA ASP A 21 -12.72 5.01 -4.74
C ASP A 21 -12.52 3.60 -4.17
N ALA A 22 -11.76 2.74 -4.86
CA ALA A 22 -11.51 1.37 -4.41
C ALA A 22 -10.65 1.32 -3.14
N ILE A 23 -9.62 2.15 -3.03
CA ILE A 23 -8.79 2.23 -1.83
C ILE A 23 -9.60 2.84 -0.67
N ALA A 24 -10.34 3.92 -0.93
CA ALA A 24 -11.20 4.55 0.07
C ALA A 24 -12.26 3.58 0.61
N GLN A 25 -12.89 2.80 -0.27
CA GLN A 25 -13.85 1.76 0.11
C GLN A 25 -13.22 0.69 0.99
N TRP A 26 -12.02 0.20 0.63
CA TRP A 26 -11.32 -0.82 1.40
C TRP A 26 -10.93 -0.33 2.81
N VAL A 27 -10.51 0.94 2.95
CA VAL A 27 -10.23 1.55 4.27
C VAL A 27 -11.51 1.73 5.09
N GLY A 28 -12.64 2.05 4.45
CA GLY A 28 -13.90 2.33 5.12
C GLY A 28 -14.48 1.12 5.86
N GLU A 29 -15.26 0.30 5.16
CA GLU A 29 -16.09 -0.73 5.79
C GLU A 29 -15.29 -1.95 6.25
N ASP A 30 -14.22 -2.29 5.53
CA ASP A 30 -13.46 -3.52 5.76
C ASP A 30 -12.28 -3.32 6.73
N ASN A 31 -11.66 -2.13 6.72
CA ASN A 31 -10.40 -1.89 7.44
C ASN A 31 -10.32 -0.50 8.11
N PRO A 32 -11.18 -0.20 9.11
CA PRO A 32 -11.27 1.13 9.73
C PRO A 32 -10.00 1.57 10.49
N HIS A 33 -9.02 0.68 10.67
CA HIS A 33 -7.73 0.97 11.27
C HIS A 33 -6.67 1.44 10.26
N ALA A 34 -6.96 1.30 8.97
CA ALA A 34 -6.17 1.90 7.92
C ALA A 34 -6.49 3.39 7.80
N LYS A 35 -5.53 4.15 7.33
CA LYS A 35 -5.72 5.55 6.94
C LYS A 35 -5.59 5.65 5.44
N PHE A 36 -6.62 6.17 4.79
CA PHE A 36 -6.60 6.47 3.38
C PHE A 36 -5.75 7.72 3.10
N ILE A 37 -4.84 7.63 2.14
CA ILE A 37 -3.98 8.74 1.70
C ILE A 37 -4.29 9.06 0.23
N ASN A 38 -4.60 10.33 -0.02
CA ASN A 38 -4.75 10.93 -1.35
C ASN A 38 -4.28 12.39 -1.27
N ALA A 39 -2.96 12.58 -1.21
CA ALA A 39 -2.33 13.90 -1.10
C ALA A 39 -1.79 14.34 -2.46
N ARG A 40 -2.15 15.55 -2.91
CA ARG A 40 -1.84 16.07 -4.26
C ARG A 40 -1.04 17.36 -4.27
N ASP A 41 -0.58 17.81 -3.10
CA ASP A 41 0.02 19.14 -2.94
C ASP A 41 1.43 19.23 -3.57
N ASP A 42 2.14 18.11 -3.67
CA ASP A 42 3.45 17.98 -4.30
C ASP A 42 3.41 16.86 -5.37
N GLU A 43 4.09 15.74 -5.11
CA GLU A 43 3.93 14.50 -5.85
C GLU A 43 2.71 13.75 -5.33
N TRP A 44 1.86 13.29 -6.25
CA TRP A 44 0.63 12.61 -5.86
C TRP A 44 0.97 11.35 -5.08
N THR A 45 0.54 11.31 -3.81
CA THR A 45 0.65 10.13 -2.95
C THR A 45 -0.75 9.52 -2.80
N LEU A 46 -0.92 8.31 -3.30
CA LEU A 46 -2.17 7.55 -3.21
C LEU A 46 -1.92 6.19 -2.56
N GLY A 47 -2.73 5.83 -1.56
CA GLY A 47 -2.65 4.51 -0.94
C GLY A 47 -3.15 4.47 0.48
N ILE A 48 -2.51 3.65 1.31
CA ILE A 48 -2.89 3.42 2.70
C ILE A 48 -1.69 3.56 3.65
N GLU A 49 -1.96 4.03 4.86
CA GLU A 49 -1.08 3.88 6.02
C GLU A 49 -1.74 2.98 7.05
N LEU A 50 -0.96 2.13 7.73
CA LEU A 50 -1.42 1.21 8.75
C LEU A 50 -0.50 1.26 9.97
N GLU A 51 -1.09 1.23 11.18
CA GLU A 51 -0.31 0.94 12.38
C GLU A 51 -0.44 -0.53 12.74
N MET A 52 0.70 -1.22 12.80
CA MET A 52 0.74 -2.66 12.94
C MET A 52 1.59 -3.07 14.14
N LYS A 53 1.10 -4.11 14.84
CA LYS A 53 1.76 -4.75 15.98
C LYS A 53 2.22 -6.18 15.70
N ASN A 54 1.76 -6.78 14.60
CA ASN A 54 2.02 -8.18 14.29
C ASN A 54 1.99 -8.44 12.77
N ARG A 55 2.98 -9.19 12.28
CA ARG A 55 3.09 -9.65 10.88
C ARG A 55 1.85 -10.34 10.33
N LYS A 56 1.08 -11.05 11.17
CA LYS A 56 -0.12 -11.79 10.74
C LYS A 56 -1.15 -10.88 10.06
N PHE A 57 -1.17 -9.59 10.41
CA PHE A 57 -2.08 -8.61 9.81
C PHE A 57 -1.57 -8.05 8.48
N LEU A 58 -0.36 -8.43 8.01
CA LEU A 58 0.24 -7.89 6.79
C LEU A 58 -0.30 -8.59 5.53
N ALA A 59 -0.75 -9.83 5.69
CA ALA A 59 -1.21 -10.66 4.57
C ALA A 59 -2.45 -10.09 3.89
N GLU A 60 -3.43 -9.62 4.66
CA GLU A 60 -4.68 -9.08 4.11
C GLU A 60 -4.46 -7.79 3.29
N PRO A 61 -3.80 -6.73 3.82
CA PRO A 61 -3.57 -5.50 3.06
C PRO A 61 -2.67 -5.71 1.85
N LEU A 62 -1.61 -6.52 1.94
CA LEU A 62 -0.76 -6.83 0.77
C LEU A 62 -1.58 -7.52 -0.33
N ASN A 63 -2.42 -8.48 0.03
CA ASN A 63 -3.26 -9.18 -0.95
C ASN A 63 -4.33 -8.25 -1.54
N ALA A 64 -4.92 -7.36 -0.74
CA ALA A 64 -5.90 -6.40 -1.21
C ALA A 64 -5.28 -5.41 -2.20
N MET A 65 -4.17 -4.77 -1.81
CA MET A 65 -3.48 -3.81 -2.68
C MET A 65 -2.95 -4.48 -3.94
N HIS A 66 -2.41 -5.71 -3.87
CA HIS A 66 -1.97 -6.45 -5.05
C HIS A 66 -3.14 -6.74 -6.02
N LYS A 67 -4.36 -7.03 -5.53
CA LYS A 67 -5.53 -7.17 -6.41
C LYS A 67 -5.87 -5.87 -7.12
N LEU A 68 -5.77 -4.73 -6.43
CA LEU A 68 -5.99 -3.41 -7.03
C LEU A 68 -4.90 -3.09 -8.06
N ALA A 69 -3.64 -3.39 -7.74
CA ALA A 69 -2.49 -3.25 -8.64
C ALA A 69 -2.71 -4.00 -9.96
N LEU A 70 -3.13 -5.27 -9.90
CA LEU A 70 -3.45 -6.06 -11.08
C LEU A 70 -4.66 -5.52 -11.86
N LYS A 71 -5.70 -5.07 -11.15
CA LYS A 71 -6.94 -4.54 -11.76
C LYS A 71 -6.68 -3.26 -12.53
N TYR A 72 -5.92 -2.35 -11.93
CA TYR A 72 -5.67 -1.00 -12.47
C TYR A 72 -4.32 -0.88 -13.17
N LYS A 73 -3.57 -1.98 -13.29
CA LYS A 73 -2.31 -2.10 -14.04
C LYS A 73 -1.24 -1.13 -13.56
N CYS A 74 -1.06 -1.04 -12.24
CA CYS A 74 0.01 -0.27 -11.61
C CYS A 74 0.81 -1.16 -10.67
N ASP A 75 1.90 -0.63 -10.15
CA ASP A 75 2.63 -1.21 -9.04
C ASP A 75 2.35 -0.44 -7.75
N PHE A 76 2.69 -1.05 -6.64
CA PHE A 76 2.66 -0.48 -5.30
C PHE A 76 4.03 -0.64 -4.66
N VAL A 77 4.38 0.31 -3.80
CA VAL A 77 5.50 0.21 -2.89
C VAL A 77 4.99 0.00 -1.46
N VAL A 78 5.60 -0.93 -0.73
CA VAL A 78 5.42 -1.09 0.71
C VAL A 78 6.69 -0.62 1.42
N GLY A 79 6.49 0.09 2.52
CA GLY A 79 7.57 0.57 3.37
C GLY A 79 7.12 0.88 4.78
N TYR A 80 8.02 1.42 5.59
CA TYR A 80 7.73 1.82 6.96
C TYR A 80 8.01 3.30 7.21
N ILE A 81 7.37 3.81 8.27
CA ILE A 81 7.52 5.19 8.73
C ILE A 81 8.13 5.16 10.12
N GLU A 82 9.34 5.69 10.25
CA GLU A 82 10.07 5.83 11.51
C GLU A 82 10.58 7.27 11.63
N ASP A 83 10.34 7.90 12.78
CA ASP A 83 10.71 9.30 13.05
C ASP A 83 10.27 10.34 11.99
N GLY A 84 9.22 10.03 11.24
CA GLY A 84 8.66 10.87 10.18
C GLY A 84 9.29 10.65 8.80
N GLU A 85 10.31 9.80 8.70
CA GLU A 85 10.94 9.39 7.45
C GLU A 85 10.27 8.14 6.89
N LYS A 86 10.22 8.04 5.56
CA LYS A 86 9.68 6.88 4.83
C LYS A 86 10.83 6.10 4.22
N GLU A 87 10.85 4.80 4.44
CA GLU A 87 11.81 3.90 3.80
C GLU A 87 11.07 2.81 3.03
N ASP A 88 11.33 2.73 1.74
CA ASP A 88 10.79 1.71 0.85
C ASP A 88 11.43 0.37 1.16
N VAL A 89 10.64 -0.69 1.16
CA VAL A 89 11.10 -2.05 1.43
C VAL A 89 11.00 -2.93 0.20
N CYS A 90 9.87 -2.86 -0.50
CA CYS A 90 9.57 -3.74 -1.61
C CYS A 90 8.51 -3.12 -2.52
N TYR A 91 8.64 -3.42 -3.81
CA TYR A 91 7.65 -3.08 -4.82
C TYR A 91 6.91 -4.34 -5.25
N PHE A 92 5.63 -4.21 -5.58
CA PHE A 92 4.77 -5.34 -5.98
C PHE A 92 3.61 -4.86 -6.84
N GLY A 93 3.11 -5.70 -7.75
CA GLY A 93 1.99 -5.34 -8.58
C GLY A 93 2.05 -5.89 -10.00
N LYS A 94 1.75 -5.03 -10.96
CA LYS A 94 1.64 -5.36 -12.37
C LYS A 94 2.97 -5.82 -12.97
N GLU A 95 4.06 -5.10 -12.72
CA GLU A 95 5.39 -5.42 -13.27
C GLU A 95 6.21 -6.25 -12.28
N GLU A 96 6.13 -5.95 -10.99
CA GLU A 96 6.90 -6.59 -9.93
C GLU A 96 6.32 -7.95 -9.48
N GLY A 97 5.03 -8.17 -9.76
CA GLY A 97 4.33 -9.41 -9.42
C GLY A 97 3.85 -9.46 -7.97
N LYS A 98 3.64 -10.69 -7.46
CA LYS A 98 2.99 -10.90 -6.17
C LYS A 98 3.95 -10.56 -5.01
N PRO A 99 3.51 -9.80 -3.98
CA PRO A 99 4.36 -9.52 -2.82
C PRO A 99 4.71 -10.79 -2.03
N ASP A 100 5.97 -10.91 -1.61
CA ASP A 100 6.42 -11.98 -0.71
C ASP A 100 6.26 -11.55 0.76
N LEU A 101 5.26 -12.15 1.42
CA LEU A 101 4.91 -11.87 2.82
C LEU A 101 6.05 -12.18 3.82
N PHE A 102 6.94 -13.12 3.48
CA PHE A 102 8.06 -13.49 4.34
C PHE A 102 9.21 -12.51 4.20
N GLU A 103 9.57 -12.17 2.98
CA GLU A 103 10.62 -11.19 2.72
C GLU A 103 10.23 -9.81 3.27
N ILE A 104 9.05 -9.29 2.90
CA ILE A 104 8.56 -7.99 3.37
C ILE A 104 8.45 -7.98 4.90
N GLY A 105 7.92 -9.04 5.50
CA GLY A 105 7.80 -9.15 6.95
C GLY A 105 9.14 -9.11 7.67
N SER A 106 10.20 -9.66 7.07
CA SER A 106 11.55 -9.66 7.64
C SER A 106 12.18 -8.28 7.61
N TYR A 107 12.06 -7.55 6.48
CA TYR A 107 12.54 -6.17 6.37
C TYR A 107 11.81 -5.20 7.29
N LEU A 108 10.51 -5.41 7.50
CA LEU A 108 9.69 -4.67 8.45
C LEU A 108 9.98 -5.02 9.93
N GLY A 109 11.03 -5.80 10.23
CA GLY A 109 11.40 -6.13 11.60
C GLY A 109 10.42 -7.09 12.30
N PHE A 110 9.59 -7.81 11.55
CA PHE A 110 8.70 -8.84 12.08
C PHE A 110 9.24 -10.27 11.91
N GLY A 111 10.57 -10.42 11.94
CA GLY A 111 11.27 -11.71 11.89
C GLY A 111 10.96 -12.63 13.07
#